data_AF-A0AAN6X9B0-F1
#
_entry.id   AF-A0AAN6X9B0-F1
#
_cell.length_a   1.000
_cell.length_b   1.000
_cell.length_c   1.000
_cell.angle_alpha   90.00
_cell.angle_beta   90.00
_cell.angle_gamma   90.00
#
_symmetry.space_group_name_H-M   'P 1'
#
loop_
_entity.id
_entity.type
_entity.pdbx_description
1 polymer ?
#
loop_
_entity_poly.entity_id
_entity_poly.type
_entity_poly.pdbx_seq_one_letter_code
_entity_poly.pdbx_strand_id
1 'polypeptide(L)'
;MLSLDPKKRLRSAQVKKSLRGISILSMAKPVGRGLDSACNPDKCIDLLLGNKRFQSWLFTFNQLLDAMYQTEQSDLDFDFLKTVQALEDMRCILEGSGERVNDTKYVKYSLLRYQHARLVEALPPTHRSVAKEHLVNKVLREDDAEQLGKLSAAITDVDNKDIGTLLAVKHLTAFAENRGLIEQTELVLNQRDITLVDRVDIHDLACLAPASEHILVEWLRYKESWADNVIGTELRRRLTSVASLLHNNSTAQIPGSLRCRGIYHDESQPALGFIYNIPPGTQPVTLHRLLDTENPPHILLEYRFRLAFDICQCIYTFHKVGWLHRNLHSMNVLFFPRKGAEKAEWAKEPRILGFAGSRENQLDSHTHGPDIDSELQSYQHPEYLTHHARYREEFDYYSVGMILLEIGLWKTLSRITKKERFKGTSDEEFRREVLRSRVPLLSISIGTRYMEATRICLEGGFGGMLVDADREGHWSVAFKSLVIDRIPTIE
;
A
#
# COMPACT_ATOMS: atom_id res chain seq x y z
N MET A 1 -42.66 9.97 22.70
CA MET A 1 -43.57 9.81 23.86
C MET A 1 -42.85 8.92 24.87
N LEU A 2 -42.66 9.35 26.13
CA LEU A 2 -41.92 8.58 27.13
C LEU A 2 -42.72 7.32 27.52
N SER A 3 -42.06 6.16 27.54
CA SER A 3 -42.69 4.90 27.96
C SER A 3 -43.10 4.96 29.44
N LEU A 4 -44.35 4.60 29.73
CA LEU A 4 -44.86 4.53 31.10
C LEU A 4 -44.29 3.32 31.86
N ASP A 5 -43.82 2.29 31.15
CA ASP A 5 -43.14 1.12 31.71
C ASP A 5 -41.74 1.49 32.24
N PRO A 6 -41.49 1.40 33.56
CA PRO A 6 -40.21 1.75 34.17
C PRO A 6 -39.01 0.98 33.60
N LYS A 7 -39.23 -0.26 33.13
CA LYS A 7 -38.16 -1.09 32.53
C LYS A 7 -37.78 -0.64 31.12
N LYS A 8 -38.66 0.12 30.45
CA LYS A 8 -38.46 0.67 29.11
C LYS A 8 -38.06 2.15 29.13
N ARG A 9 -37.83 2.74 30.32
CA ARG A 9 -37.34 4.13 30.44
C ARG A 9 -35.84 4.16 30.19
N LEU A 10 -35.42 5.10 29.34
CA LEU A 10 -34.00 5.40 29.15
C LEU A 10 -33.38 5.85 30.48
N ARG A 11 -32.20 5.33 30.78
CA ARG A 11 -31.41 5.76 31.94
C ARG A 11 -30.95 7.22 31.75
N SER A 12 -30.81 7.98 32.83
CA SER A 12 -30.32 9.37 32.80
C SER A 12 -28.98 9.50 32.07
N ALA A 13 -28.09 8.51 32.23
CA ALA A 13 -26.83 8.42 31.51
C ALA A 13 -27.02 8.32 29.98
N GLN A 14 -27.97 7.50 29.52
CA GLN A 14 -28.29 7.36 28.08
C GLN A 14 -28.85 8.68 27.53
N VAL A 15 -29.80 9.30 28.24
CA VAL A 15 -30.37 10.60 27.86
C VAL A 15 -29.28 11.68 27.76
N LYS A 16 -28.41 11.77 28.77
CA LYS A 16 -27.27 12.71 28.78
C LYS A 16 -26.36 12.51 27.57
N LYS A 17 -26.07 11.25 27.23
CA LYS A 17 -25.19 10.88 26.12
C LYS A 17 -25.81 11.24 24.76
N SER A 18 -27.11 10.99 24.58
CA SER A 18 -27.84 11.41 23.38
C SER A 18 -27.86 12.92 23.22
N LEU A 19 -28.15 13.68 24.29
CA LEU A 19 -28.13 15.14 24.26
C LEU A 19 -26.74 15.69 23.92
N ARG A 20 -25.68 15.09 24.47
CA ARG A 20 -24.29 15.42 24.12
C ARG A 20 -24.01 15.18 22.63
N GLY A 21 -24.44 14.04 22.08
CA GLY A 21 -24.32 13.73 20.65
C GLY A 21 -25.03 14.76 19.76
N ILE A 22 -26.29 15.08 20.09
CA ILE A 22 -27.08 16.10 19.38
C ILE A 22 -26.42 17.48 19.44
N SER A 23 -25.89 17.85 20.61
CA SER A 23 -25.17 19.12 20.78
C SER A 23 -23.93 19.18 19.89
N ILE A 24 -23.12 18.11 19.85
CA ILE A 24 -21.95 18.02 18.96
C ILE A 24 -22.37 18.15 17.49
N LEU A 25 -23.40 17.42 17.04
CA LEU A 25 -23.89 17.52 15.66
C LEU A 25 -24.38 18.94 15.33
N SER A 26 -25.03 19.63 16.27
CA SER A 26 -25.45 21.03 16.09
C SER A 26 -24.24 21.96 15.89
N MET A 27 -23.17 21.76 16.66
CA MET A 27 -21.94 22.55 16.58
C MET A 27 -21.08 22.22 15.36
N ALA A 28 -21.13 20.98 14.88
CA ALA A 28 -20.42 20.55 13.67
C ALA A 28 -20.98 21.19 12.39
N LYS A 29 -22.30 21.48 12.34
CA LYS A 29 -22.97 22.08 11.18
C LYS A 29 -22.35 23.41 10.69
N PRO A 30 -22.16 24.44 11.54
CA PRO A 30 -21.53 25.69 11.09
C PRO A 30 -20.07 25.50 10.67
N VAL A 31 -19.31 24.62 11.33
CA VAL A 31 -17.93 24.29 10.93
C VAL A 31 -17.89 23.67 9.53
N GLY A 32 -18.77 22.70 9.26
CA GLY A 32 -18.89 22.09 7.93
C GLY A 32 -19.20 23.12 6.85
N ARG A 33 -20.20 24.00 7.07
CA ARG A 33 -20.50 25.09 6.13
C ARG A 33 -19.34 26.04 5.92
N GLY A 34 -18.58 26.36 6.98
CA GLY A 34 -17.40 27.21 6.90
C GLY A 34 -16.28 26.59 6.07
N LEU A 35 -16.04 25.29 6.23
CA LEU A 35 -15.10 24.53 5.42
C LEU A 35 -15.55 24.45 3.96
N ASP A 36 -16.81 24.11 3.70
CA ASP A 36 -17.36 24.03 2.34
C ASP A 36 -17.29 25.38 1.62
N SER A 37 -17.60 26.48 2.31
CA SER A 37 -17.53 27.84 1.74
C SER A 37 -16.10 28.31 1.47
N ALA A 38 -15.15 27.88 2.29
CA ALA A 38 -13.74 28.23 2.14
C ALA A 38 -13.04 27.34 1.09
N CYS A 39 -13.53 26.12 0.85
CA CYS A 39 -13.05 25.21 -0.18
C CYS A 39 -13.36 25.73 -1.58
N ASN A 40 -12.40 26.44 -2.18
CA ASN A 40 -12.34 26.60 -3.64
C ASN A 40 -11.38 25.52 -4.20
N PRO A 41 -11.86 24.60 -5.07
CA PRO A 41 -11.05 23.52 -5.64
C PRO A 41 -9.74 24.00 -6.29
N ASP A 42 -9.73 25.21 -6.82
CA ASP A 42 -8.61 25.74 -7.60
C ASP A 42 -7.53 26.46 -6.75
N LYS A 43 -7.75 26.66 -5.44
CA LYS A 43 -6.95 27.64 -4.66
C LYS A 43 -6.29 27.17 -3.36
N CYS A 44 -6.71 26.06 -2.73
CA CYS A 44 -6.00 25.56 -1.53
C CYS A 44 -6.23 24.07 -1.20
N ILE A 45 -5.20 23.26 -1.42
CA ILE A 45 -5.22 21.79 -1.23
C ILE A 45 -5.32 21.39 0.24
N ASP A 46 -4.61 22.08 1.14
CA ASP A 46 -4.67 21.82 2.58
C ASP A 46 -6.09 21.95 3.13
N LEU A 47 -6.85 22.91 2.60
CA LEU A 47 -8.22 23.15 2.99
C LEU A 47 -9.18 22.10 2.42
N LEU A 48 -8.97 21.67 1.16
CA LEU A 48 -9.69 20.53 0.57
C LEU A 48 -9.49 19.26 1.40
N LEU A 49 -8.24 18.94 1.75
CA LEU A 49 -7.93 17.79 2.59
C LEU A 49 -8.50 17.96 4.00
N GLY A 50 -8.45 19.16 4.57
CA GLY A 50 -9.08 19.53 5.84
C GLY A 50 -10.59 19.31 5.84
N ASN A 51 -11.27 19.65 4.75
CA ASN A 51 -12.70 19.39 4.60
C ASN A 51 -13.00 17.89 4.48
N LYS A 52 -12.27 17.16 3.62
CA LYS A 52 -12.43 15.68 3.51
C LYS A 52 -12.21 15.01 4.89
N ARG A 53 -11.20 15.46 5.65
CA ARG A 53 -10.92 15.04 7.05
C ARG A 53 -12.12 15.28 7.98
N PHE A 54 -12.66 16.49 8.00
CA PHE A 54 -13.80 16.84 8.84
C PHE A 54 -15.05 16.03 8.48
N GLN A 55 -15.35 15.91 7.19
CA GLN A 55 -16.49 15.13 6.71
C GLN A 55 -16.35 13.64 7.07
N SER A 56 -15.15 13.08 7.04
CA SER A 56 -14.91 11.70 7.49
C SER A 56 -15.10 11.52 9.00
N TRP A 57 -14.61 12.46 9.81
CA TRP A 57 -14.90 12.44 11.23
C TRP A 57 -16.41 12.53 11.51
N LEU A 58 -17.12 13.43 10.81
CA LEU A 58 -18.56 13.61 10.99
C LEU A 58 -19.34 12.36 10.60
N PHE A 59 -18.98 11.70 9.50
CA PHE A 59 -19.56 10.42 9.10
C PHE A 59 -19.40 9.37 10.19
N THR A 60 -18.18 9.19 10.71
CA THR A 60 -17.90 8.22 11.77
C THR A 60 -18.59 8.56 13.08
N PHE A 61 -18.70 9.85 13.42
CA PHE A 61 -19.42 10.27 14.62
C PHE A 61 -20.92 9.97 14.52
N ASN A 62 -21.53 10.11 13.34
CA ASN A 62 -22.92 9.67 13.14
C ASN A 62 -23.06 8.15 13.29
N GLN A 63 -22.15 7.35 12.72
CA GLN A 63 -22.16 5.90 12.93
C GLN A 63 -22.01 5.51 14.40
N LEU A 64 -21.15 6.19 15.15
CA LEU A 64 -20.99 5.99 16.59
C LEU A 64 -22.31 6.25 17.32
N LEU A 65 -22.98 7.36 17.00
CA LEU A 65 -24.27 7.68 17.60
C LEU A 65 -25.34 6.65 17.25
N ASP A 66 -25.42 6.22 15.99
CA ASP A 66 -26.37 5.20 15.55
C ASP A 66 -26.14 3.87 16.29
N ALA A 67 -24.88 3.42 16.40
CA ALA A 67 -24.52 2.24 17.17
C ALA A 67 -24.91 2.38 18.65
N MET A 68 -24.71 3.54 19.25
CA MET A 68 -25.12 3.80 20.62
C MET A 68 -26.66 3.84 20.81
N TYR A 69 -27.42 4.19 19.78
CA TYR A 69 -28.88 4.16 19.83
C TYR A 69 -29.44 2.74 19.66
N GLN A 70 -28.75 1.90 18.87
CA GLN A 70 -29.18 0.54 18.56
C GLN A 70 -28.74 -0.49 19.60
N THR A 71 -27.63 -0.26 20.28
CA THR A 71 -27.04 -1.24 21.21
C THR A 71 -27.16 -0.76 22.66
N GLU A 72 -27.64 -1.61 23.58
CA GLU A 72 -27.57 -1.37 25.04
C GLU A 72 -26.12 -1.42 25.58
N GLN A 73 -25.10 -1.41 24.72
CA GLN A 73 -23.69 -1.49 25.10
C GLN A 73 -23.25 -0.20 25.82
N SER A 74 -22.81 -0.36 27.06
CA SER A 74 -22.32 0.72 27.93
C SER A 74 -20.93 1.27 27.55
N ASP A 75 -20.17 0.52 26.74
CA ASP A 75 -18.71 0.68 26.69
C ASP A 75 -18.22 1.59 25.57
N LEU A 76 -19.09 1.97 24.63
CA LEU A 76 -18.78 2.98 23.64
C LEU A 76 -18.86 4.35 24.32
N ASP A 77 -17.82 5.17 24.33
CA ASP A 77 -17.90 6.55 24.82
C ASP A 77 -17.01 7.48 23.99
N PHE A 78 -17.33 8.77 24.01
CA PHE A 78 -16.55 9.80 23.31
C PHE A 78 -16.24 10.96 24.26
N ASP A 79 -15.12 11.64 24.02
CA ASP A 79 -14.73 12.79 24.83
C ASP A 79 -15.53 14.03 24.41
N PHE A 80 -16.64 14.27 25.12
CA PHE A 80 -17.54 15.38 24.85
C PHE A 80 -16.85 16.75 24.95
N LEU A 81 -16.04 16.97 25.99
CA LEU A 81 -15.42 18.29 26.22
C LEU A 81 -14.35 18.58 25.17
N LYS A 82 -13.51 17.59 24.85
CA LYS A 82 -12.50 17.71 23.81
C LYS A 82 -13.12 17.95 22.44
N THR A 83 -14.24 17.28 22.14
CA THR A 83 -14.97 17.47 20.89
C THR A 83 -15.56 18.86 20.77
N VAL A 84 -16.25 19.34 21.82
CA VAL A 84 -16.84 20.68 21.85
C VAL A 84 -15.78 21.76 21.66
N GLN A 85 -14.68 21.68 22.42
CA GLN A 85 -13.60 22.66 22.33
C GLN A 85 -12.96 22.68 20.94
N ALA A 86 -12.70 21.51 20.35
CA ALA A 86 -12.12 21.44 19.01
C ALA A 86 -13.06 22.03 17.94
N LEU A 87 -14.38 21.81 18.04
CA LEU A 87 -15.36 22.40 17.12
C LEU A 87 -15.47 23.93 17.28
N GLU A 88 -15.43 24.43 18.52
CA GLU A 88 -15.43 25.87 18.78
C GLU A 88 -14.17 26.54 18.23
N ASP A 89 -13.00 25.96 18.50
CA ASP A 89 -11.72 26.44 17.98
C ASP A 89 -11.72 26.45 16.45
N MET A 90 -12.19 25.37 15.80
CA MET A 90 -12.34 25.34 14.34
C MET A 90 -13.24 26.45 13.82
N ARG A 91 -14.40 26.68 14.46
CA ARG A 91 -15.32 27.74 14.06
C ARG A 91 -14.65 29.10 14.17
N CYS A 92 -13.99 29.40 15.29
CA CYS A 92 -13.25 30.65 15.49
C CYS A 92 -12.16 30.85 14.42
N ILE A 93 -11.41 29.79 14.10
CA ILE A 93 -10.39 29.82 13.05
C ILE A 93 -11.00 30.14 11.68
N LEU A 94 -12.15 29.56 11.36
CA LEU A 94 -12.84 29.77 10.08
C LEU A 94 -13.43 31.18 9.96
N GLU A 95 -14.08 31.67 11.03
CA GLU A 95 -14.71 33.00 11.12
C GLU A 95 -13.68 34.13 11.16
N GLY A 96 -12.49 33.89 11.74
CA GLY A 96 -11.34 34.79 11.71
C GLY A 96 -10.78 34.96 10.29
N SER A 97 -11.37 35.89 9.54
CA SER A 97 -11.01 36.23 8.16
C SER A 97 -10.64 37.72 8.08
N GLY A 98 -9.34 38.01 8.14
CA GLY A 98 -8.86 39.36 7.89
C GLY A 98 -7.40 39.56 8.19
N GLU A 99 -6.48 38.96 7.42
CA GLU A 99 -5.20 39.60 7.12
C GLU A 99 -4.49 38.91 5.94
N ARG A 100 -4.18 39.71 4.92
CA ARG A 100 -3.67 39.30 3.60
C ARG A 100 -2.15 39.11 3.63
N VAL A 101 -1.66 38.14 4.40
CA VAL A 101 -0.25 37.72 4.38
C VAL A 101 -0.20 36.21 4.16
N ASN A 102 0.69 35.70 3.32
CA ASN A 102 0.77 34.25 3.05
C ASN A 102 1.13 33.44 4.31
N ASP A 103 1.86 34.03 5.25
CA ASP A 103 2.26 33.37 6.51
C ASP A 103 1.07 33.07 7.44
N THR A 104 0.02 33.91 7.45
CA THR A 104 -1.17 33.67 8.30
C THR A 104 -2.05 32.53 7.78
N LYS A 105 -1.99 32.21 6.47
CA LYS A 105 -2.73 31.08 5.89
C LYS A 105 -2.15 29.73 6.33
N TYR A 106 -0.83 29.58 6.31
CA TYR A 106 -0.18 28.33 6.72
C TYR A 106 -0.47 28.00 8.18
N VAL A 107 -0.40 29.02 9.04
CA VAL A 107 -0.76 28.90 10.47
C VAL A 107 -2.22 28.49 10.63
N LYS A 108 -3.15 29.13 9.88
CA LYS A 108 -4.59 28.79 9.89
C LYS A 108 -4.83 27.31 9.57
N TYR A 109 -4.20 26.77 8.54
CA TYR A 109 -4.40 25.36 8.15
C TYR A 109 -3.76 24.37 9.10
N SER A 110 -2.59 24.71 9.66
CA SER A 110 -1.94 23.90 10.69
C SER A 110 -2.80 23.82 11.95
N LEU A 111 -3.45 24.93 12.35
CA LEU A 111 -4.38 24.95 13.47
C LEU A 111 -5.65 24.13 13.19
N LEU A 112 -6.24 24.24 12.00
CA LEU A 112 -7.38 23.38 11.62
C LEU A 112 -7.01 21.89 11.64
N ARG A 113 -5.80 21.54 11.16
CA ARG A 113 -5.27 20.18 11.19
C ARG A 113 -5.11 19.67 12.62
N TYR A 114 -4.54 20.48 13.50
CA TYR A 114 -4.41 20.17 14.92
C TYR A 114 -5.77 19.90 15.58
N GLN A 115 -6.76 20.77 15.33
CA GLN A 115 -8.09 20.57 15.88
C GLN A 115 -8.77 19.32 15.32
N HIS A 116 -8.51 18.95 14.06
CA HIS A 116 -9.03 17.71 13.48
C HIS A 116 -8.43 16.47 14.15
N ALA A 117 -7.13 16.47 14.44
CA ALA A 117 -6.49 15.40 15.20
C ALA A 117 -7.17 15.22 16.58
N ARG A 118 -7.49 16.33 17.26
CA ARG A 118 -8.22 16.29 18.54
C ARG A 118 -9.63 15.70 18.40
N LEU A 119 -10.35 16.00 17.32
CA LEU A 119 -11.66 15.40 17.03
C LEU A 119 -11.57 13.88 16.85
N VAL A 120 -10.55 13.39 16.14
CA VAL A 120 -10.33 11.95 15.95
C VAL A 120 -9.92 11.29 17.27
N GLU A 121 -9.01 11.89 18.03
CA GLU A 121 -8.61 11.38 19.35
C GLU A 121 -9.79 11.30 20.34
N ALA A 122 -10.80 12.15 20.19
CA ALA A 122 -12.00 12.12 21.02
C ALA A 122 -12.94 10.93 20.72
N LEU A 123 -12.73 10.21 19.60
CA LEU A 123 -13.46 9.00 19.25
C LEU A 123 -12.92 7.76 20.00
N PRO A 124 -13.75 6.72 20.21
CA PRO A 124 -13.29 5.40 20.65
C PRO A 124 -12.21 4.85 19.69
N PRO A 125 -11.22 4.06 20.15
CA PRO A 125 -10.13 3.54 19.32
C PRO A 125 -10.60 2.83 18.03
N THR A 126 -11.67 2.03 18.12
CA THR A 126 -12.26 1.34 16.96
C THR A 126 -12.77 2.33 15.91
N HIS A 127 -13.37 3.43 16.34
CA HIS A 127 -13.92 4.46 15.47
C HIS A 127 -12.83 5.38 14.91
N ARG A 128 -11.68 5.53 15.58
CA ARG A 128 -10.52 6.22 14.98
C ARG A 128 -10.08 5.54 13.69
N SER A 129 -10.00 4.20 13.71
CA SER A 129 -9.68 3.40 12.51
C SER A 129 -10.74 3.55 11.42
N VAL A 130 -12.03 3.57 11.79
CA VAL A 130 -13.14 3.81 10.84
C VAL A 130 -13.03 5.20 10.20
N ALA A 131 -12.72 6.24 10.98
CA ALA A 131 -12.55 7.60 10.45
C ALA A 131 -11.36 7.70 9.48
N LYS A 132 -10.24 7.04 9.80
CA LYS A 132 -9.08 6.95 8.91
C LYS A 132 -9.45 6.22 7.61
N GLU A 133 -10.13 5.08 7.68
CA GLU A 133 -10.52 4.30 6.51
C GLU A 133 -11.53 5.04 5.62
N HIS A 134 -12.53 5.70 6.22
CA HIS A 134 -13.48 6.53 5.48
C HIS A 134 -12.79 7.72 4.79
N LEU A 135 -11.80 8.35 5.46
CA LEU A 135 -10.99 9.40 4.83
C LEU A 135 -10.23 8.87 3.62
N VAL A 136 -9.56 7.72 3.76
CA VAL A 136 -8.87 7.09 2.64
C VAL A 136 -9.82 6.85 1.47
N ASN A 137 -10.96 6.19 1.71
CA ASN A 137 -11.94 5.89 0.65
C ASN A 137 -12.49 7.17 0.00
N LYS A 138 -12.70 8.22 0.78
CA LYS A 138 -13.18 9.51 0.27
C LYS A 138 -12.14 10.23 -0.58
N VAL A 139 -10.87 10.09 -0.24
CA VAL A 139 -9.75 10.65 -1.00
C VAL A 139 -9.52 9.85 -2.29
N LEU A 140 -9.67 8.53 -2.24
CA LEU A 140 -9.49 7.64 -3.39
C LEU A 140 -10.62 7.68 -4.43
N ARG A 141 -11.76 8.29 -4.11
CA ARG A 141 -12.83 8.62 -5.06
C ARG A 141 -12.53 9.86 -5.92
N GLU A 142 -11.41 10.53 -5.68
CA GLU A 142 -10.94 11.59 -6.56
C GLU A 142 -10.33 10.94 -7.81
N ASP A 143 -10.84 11.31 -8.99
CA ASP A 143 -10.37 10.81 -10.28
C ASP A 143 -9.68 11.91 -11.11
N ASP A 144 -9.73 13.16 -10.65
CA ASP A 144 -8.99 14.26 -11.27
C ASP A 144 -7.50 14.12 -10.98
N ALA A 145 -6.75 13.77 -12.02
CA ALA A 145 -5.31 13.56 -11.97
C ALA A 145 -4.58 14.80 -11.41
N GLU A 146 -4.90 16.00 -11.87
CA GLU A 146 -4.22 17.22 -11.44
C GLU A 146 -4.43 17.48 -9.93
N GLN A 147 -5.66 17.26 -9.44
CA GLN A 147 -5.99 17.37 -8.01
C GLN A 147 -5.32 16.29 -7.18
N LEU A 148 -5.27 15.04 -7.66
CA LEU A 148 -4.57 13.94 -6.99
C LEU A 148 -3.07 14.23 -6.82
N GLY A 149 -2.41 14.79 -7.83
CA GLY A 149 -0.99 15.15 -7.78
C GLY A 149 -0.73 16.27 -6.78
N LYS A 150 -1.59 17.29 -6.82
CA LYS A 150 -1.66 18.36 -5.84
C LYS A 150 -1.84 17.84 -4.40
N LEU A 151 -2.80 16.94 -4.18
CA LEU A 151 -3.08 16.31 -2.88
C LEU A 151 -1.89 15.48 -2.38
N SER A 152 -1.26 14.69 -3.26
CA SER A 152 -0.07 13.92 -2.95
C SER A 152 1.10 14.80 -2.51
N ALA A 153 1.36 15.90 -3.22
CA ALA A 153 2.45 16.83 -2.89
C ALA A 153 2.21 17.61 -1.58
N ALA A 154 0.95 17.90 -1.24
CA ALA A 154 0.60 18.65 -0.02
C ALA A 154 0.73 17.81 1.27
N ILE A 155 0.66 16.49 1.17
CA ILE A 155 0.88 15.60 2.31
C ILE A 155 2.38 15.48 2.55
N THR A 156 2.90 16.29 3.47
CA THR A 156 4.32 16.37 3.87
C THR A 156 4.62 15.76 5.25
N ASP A 157 3.59 15.24 5.91
CA ASP A 157 3.63 14.84 7.33
C ASP A 157 3.80 13.33 7.50
N VAL A 158 4.62 12.93 8.47
CA VAL A 158 4.86 11.53 8.87
C VAL A 158 3.56 10.84 9.27
N ASP A 159 2.64 11.54 9.94
CA ASP A 159 1.38 10.98 10.46
C ASP A 159 0.38 10.60 9.34
N ASN A 160 0.59 11.07 8.12
CA ASN A 160 -0.28 10.81 6.97
C ASN A 160 0.43 10.06 5.83
N LYS A 161 1.58 9.44 6.10
CA LYS A 161 2.39 8.74 5.08
C LYS A 161 1.58 7.72 4.28
N ASP A 162 0.69 6.98 4.94
CA ASP A 162 -0.18 5.97 4.29
C ASP A 162 -1.13 6.62 3.27
N ILE A 163 -1.75 7.74 3.64
CA ILE A 163 -2.71 8.46 2.77
C ILE A 163 -1.96 9.14 1.61
N GLY A 164 -0.79 9.73 1.89
CA GLY A 164 0.08 10.31 0.88
C GLY A 164 0.46 9.28 -0.18
N THR A 165 0.90 8.10 0.25
CA THR A 165 1.25 7.00 -0.66
C THR A 165 0.06 6.59 -1.52
N LEU A 166 -1.09 6.34 -0.91
CA LEU A 166 -2.31 5.95 -1.64
C LEU A 166 -2.72 7.01 -2.66
N LEU A 167 -2.61 8.29 -2.31
CA LEU A 167 -2.83 9.39 -3.24
C LEU A 167 -1.83 9.41 -4.39
N ALA A 168 -0.55 9.18 -4.12
CA ALA A 168 0.47 9.17 -5.17
C ALA A 168 0.31 8.00 -6.14
N VAL A 169 -0.09 6.83 -5.64
CA VAL A 169 -0.35 5.68 -6.51
C VAL A 169 -1.70 5.86 -7.25
N LYS A 170 -2.76 6.35 -6.60
CA LYS A 170 -4.03 6.68 -7.29
C LYS A 170 -3.86 7.78 -8.34
N HIS A 171 -3.02 8.76 -8.05
CA HIS A 171 -2.55 9.76 -9.02
C HIS A 171 -1.96 9.07 -10.24
N LEU A 172 -1.04 8.11 -10.08
CA LEU A 172 -0.55 7.33 -11.21
C LEU A 172 -1.66 6.63 -11.98
N THR A 173 -2.59 5.96 -11.29
CA THR A 173 -3.70 5.25 -11.93
C THR A 173 -4.52 6.22 -12.79
N ALA A 174 -4.92 7.36 -12.24
CA ALA A 174 -5.68 8.39 -12.97
C ALA A 174 -4.88 9.01 -14.14
N PHE A 175 -3.57 9.20 -13.98
CA PHE A 175 -2.69 9.66 -15.05
C PHE A 175 -2.53 8.61 -16.17
N ALA A 176 -2.43 7.34 -15.79
CA ALA A 176 -2.42 6.24 -16.74
C ALA A 176 -3.73 6.23 -17.54
N GLU A 177 -4.89 6.35 -16.88
CA GLU A 177 -6.20 6.30 -17.53
C GLU A 177 -6.47 7.47 -18.46
N ASN A 178 -6.14 8.70 -18.06
CA ASN A 178 -6.50 9.91 -18.80
C ASN A 178 -5.64 10.18 -20.05
N ARG A 179 -4.65 9.32 -20.36
CA ARG A 179 -3.65 9.55 -21.43
C ARG A 179 -2.98 10.94 -21.37
N GLY A 180 -3.07 11.61 -20.22
CA GLY A 180 -2.57 12.97 -19.98
C GLY A 180 -1.06 12.91 -19.79
N LEU A 181 -0.34 13.28 -20.84
CA LEU A 181 1.10 13.13 -20.95
C LEU A 181 1.84 14.14 -20.05
N ILE A 182 2.74 13.65 -19.22
CA ILE A 182 4.06 14.28 -19.14
C ILE A 182 5.01 13.26 -19.74
N GLU A 183 5.48 13.50 -20.97
CA GLU A 183 6.74 12.91 -21.40
C GLU A 183 7.83 13.47 -20.47
N GLN A 184 8.00 12.86 -19.30
CA GLN A 184 9.15 13.14 -18.45
C GLN A 184 10.37 12.47 -19.09
N THR A 185 10.80 13.05 -20.22
CA THR A 185 12.03 12.69 -20.93
C THR A 185 13.24 12.76 -20.00
N GLU A 186 13.17 13.56 -18.93
CA GLU A 186 14.18 13.64 -17.87
C GLU A 186 14.43 12.32 -17.13
N LEU A 187 13.44 11.41 -17.07
CA LEU A 187 13.60 10.10 -16.44
C LEU A 187 14.06 9.01 -17.43
N VAL A 188 14.23 9.34 -18.71
CA VAL A 188 14.80 8.43 -19.69
C VAL A 188 16.31 8.66 -19.75
N LEU A 189 17.07 7.72 -19.21
CA LEU A 189 18.53 7.80 -19.17
C LEU A 189 19.16 7.23 -20.44
N ASN A 190 20.32 7.76 -20.82
CA ASN A 190 21.08 7.25 -21.95
C ASN A 190 21.82 5.97 -21.55
N GLN A 191 21.65 4.89 -22.32
CA GLN A 191 22.35 3.62 -22.08
C GLN A 191 23.88 3.79 -22.01
N ARG A 192 24.45 4.75 -22.75
CA ARG A 192 25.90 5.01 -22.78
C ARG A 192 26.46 5.52 -21.44
N ASP A 193 25.61 6.08 -20.59
CA ASP A 193 26.00 6.57 -19.27
C ASP A 193 26.00 5.43 -18.22
N ILE A 194 25.59 4.23 -18.60
CA ILE A 194 25.41 3.09 -17.70
C ILE A 194 26.44 2.03 -18.03
N THR A 195 27.29 1.70 -17.05
CA THR A 195 28.28 0.63 -17.16
C THR A 195 27.94 -0.48 -16.18
N LEU A 196 27.53 -1.65 -16.67
CA LEU A 196 27.28 -2.83 -15.82
C LEU A 196 28.60 -3.32 -15.19
N VAL A 197 28.55 -3.70 -13.91
CA VAL A 197 29.73 -4.06 -13.11
C VAL A 197 29.65 -5.48 -12.55
N ASP A 198 28.51 -5.86 -11.97
CA ASP A 198 28.32 -7.15 -11.29
C ASP A 198 26.83 -7.52 -11.26
N ARG A 199 26.45 -8.70 -10.73
CA ARG A 199 25.06 -9.17 -10.66
C ARG A 199 24.61 -9.52 -9.24
N VAL A 200 23.36 -9.15 -8.95
CA VAL A 200 22.63 -9.55 -7.75
C VAL A 200 21.40 -10.33 -8.16
N ASP A 201 21.59 -11.64 -8.29
CA ASP A 201 20.62 -12.60 -8.84
C ASP A 201 20.15 -12.19 -10.23
N ILE A 202 18.89 -11.77 -10.35
CA ILE A 202 18.27 -11.33 -11.61
C ILE A 202 18.51 -9.84 -11.91
N HIS A 203 19.10 -9.09 -10.97
CA HIS A 203 19.39 -7.67 -11.10
C HIS A 203 20.87 -7.44 -11.42
N ASP A 204 21.18 -6.32 -12.06
CA ASP A 204 22.56 -5.92 -12.32
C ASP A 204 22.98 -4.72 -11.44
N LEU A 205 24.21 -4.75 -10.97
CA LEU A 205 24.89 -3.61 -10.37
C LEU A 205 25.62 -2.85 -11.46
N ALA A 206 25.45 -1.53 -11.49
CA ALA A 206 26.05 -0.69 -12.50
C ALA A 206 26.58 0.62 -11.92
N CYS A 207 27.39 1.31 -12.70
CA CYS A 207 27.85 2.67 -12.44
C CYS A 207 27.17 3.64 -13.41
N LEU A 208 26.63 4.74 -12.87
CA LEU A 208 26.02 5.82 -13.64
C LEU A 208 26.98 7.00 -13.79
N ALA A 209 27.32 7.36 -15.02
CA ALA A 209 28.09 8.55 -15.37
C ALA A 209 27.26 9.83 -15.20
N PRO A 210 27.90 11.01 -15.01
CA PRO A 210 29.34 11.24 -14.89
C PRO A 210 29.88 11.05 -13.47
N ALA A 211 29.02 10.94 -12.45
CA ALA A 211 29.43 10.90 -11.05
C ALA A 211 29.94 9.51 -10.58
N SER A 212 29.87 8.49 -11.44
CA SER A 212 30.20 7.09 -11.12
C SER A 212 29.44 6.58 -9.88
N GLU A 213 28.17 6.95 -9.77
CA GLU A 213 27.30 6.49 -8.69
C GLU A 213 26.93 5.02 -8.89
N HIS A 214 26.95 4.24 -7.80
CA HIS A 214 26.52 2.85 -7.85
C HIS A 214 24.99 2.78 -7.87
N ILE A 215 24.47 2.07 -8.85
CA ILE A 215 23.05 1.89 -9.11
C ILE A 215 22.71 0.41 -9.23
N LEU A 216 21.43 0.10 -9.01
CA LEU A 216 20.84 -1.22 -9.21
C LEU A 216 19.91 -1.16 -10.41
N VAL A 217 19.98 -2.15 -11.28
CA VAL A 217 19.16 -2.27 -12.49
C VAL A 217 18.20 -3.45 -12.35
N GLU A 218 16.90 -3.16 -12.34
CA GLU A 218 15.82 -4.15 -12.50
C GLU A 218 15.46 -4.24 -13.98
N TRP A 219 15.30 -5.47 -14.48
CA TRP A 219 15.01 -5.69 -15.90
C TRP A 219 13.55 -6.07 -16.15
N LEU A 220 12.92 -5.35 -17.07
CA LEU A 220 11.66 -5.76 -17.67
C LEU A 220 11.90 -6.23 -19.10
N ARG A 221 11.78 -7.54 -19.32
CA ARG A 221 11.87 -8.15 -20.66
C ARG A 221 10.50 -8.18 -21.31
N TYR A 222 10.44 -7.86 -22.60
CA TYR A 222 9.22 -7.90 -23.39
C TYR A 222 9.43 -8.71 -24.67
N LYS A 223 8.33 -9.20 -25.27
CA LYS A 223 8.40 -9.95 -26.53
C LYS A 223 8.54 -8.98 -27.70
N GLU A 224 9.17 -9.39 -28.80
CA GLU A 224 9.29 -8.57 -30.02
C GLU A 224 7.93 -8.10 -30.57
N SER A 225 6.84 -8.81 -30.29
CA SER A 225 5.48 -8.38 -30.62
C SER A 225 5.07 -7.05 -29.95
N TRP A 226 5.80 -6.60 -28.93
CA TRP A 226 5.64 -5.29 -28.28
C TRP A 226 6.36 -4.16 -29.01
N ALA A 227 7.14 -4.47 -30.06
CA ALA A 227 7.76 -3.49 -30.94
C ALA A 227 6.75 -2.80 -31.86
N ASP A 228 5.47 -3.21 -31.86
CA ASP A 228 4.40 -2.42 -32.45
C ASP A 228 4.43 -1.01 -31.83
N ASN A 229 4.46 0.02 -32.69
CA ASN A 229 4.54 1.42 -32.29
C ASN A 229 3.46 1.82 -31.29
N VAL A 230 2.26 1.22 -31.35
CA VAL A 230 1.17 1.53 -30.41
C VAL A 230 1.44 0.89 -29.05
N ILE A 231 1.73 -0.41 -29.00
CA ILE A 231 1.97 -1.16 -27.76
C ILE A 231 3.23 -0.66 -27.05
N GLY A 232 4.30 -0.41 -27.80
CA GLY A 232 5.55 0.12 -27.26
C GLY A 232 5.40 1.53 -26.68
N THR A 233 4.55 2.38 -27.28
CA THR A 233 4.28 3.73 -26.75
C THR A 233 3.48 3.67 -25.46
N GLU A 234 2.44 2.84 -25.41
CA GLU A 234 1.64 2.65 -24.20
C GLU A 234 2.45 2.04 -23.04
N LEU A 235 3.31 1.05 -23.35
CA LEU A 235 4.21 0.47 -22.37
C LEU A 235 5.20 1.53 -21.84
N ARG A 236 5.88 2.27 -22.72
CA ARG A 236 6.81 3.33 -22.30
C ARG A 236 6.12 4.34 -21.40
N ARG A 237 4.90 4.76 -21.76
CA ARG A 237 4.09 5.70 -20.97
C ARG A 237 3.82 5.16 -19.56
N ARG A 238 3.35 3.91 -19.44
CA ARG A 238 3.12 3.26 -18.15
C ARG A 238 4.40 3.19 -17.31
N LEU A 239 5.52 2.80 -17.92
CA LEU A 239 6.80 2.64 -17.22
C LEU A 239 7.38 3.97 -16.75
N THR A 240 7.26 5.04 -17.55
CA THR A 240 7.64 6.38 -17.11
C THR A 240 6.79 6.84 -15.92
N SER A 241 5.48 6.60 -15.94
CA SER A 241 4.60 6.89 -14.79
C SER A 241 5.04 6.17 -13.52
N VAL A 242 5.32 4.86 -13.60
CA VAL A 242 5.84 4.08 -12.47
C VAL A 242 7.18 4.64 -11.99
N ALA A 243 8.10 4.96 -12.91
CA ALA A 243 9.38 5.55 -12.57
C ALA A 243 9.23 6.90 -11.86
N SER A 244 8.31 7.77 -12.29
CA SER A 244 8.05 9.07 -11.65
C SER A 244 7.57 8.94 -10.21
N LEU A 245 6.69 7.97 -9.92
CA LEU A 245 6.24 7.71 -8.55
C LEU A 245 7.39 7.25 -7.65
N LEU A 246 8.21 6.34 -8.18
CA LEU A 246 9.37 5.82 -7.45
C LEU A 246 10.50 6.85 -7.36
N HIS A 247 10.53 7.87 -8.22
CA HIS A 247 11.53 8.94 -8.20
C HIS A 247 11.28 9.99 -7.12
N ASN A 248 10.01 10.35 -6.91
CA ASN A 248 9.63 11.50 -6.09
C ASN A 248 10.12 11.38 -4.64
N ASN A 249 10.73 12.47 -4.13
CA ASN A 249 11.20 12.58 -2.74
C ASN A 249 10.08 12.96 -1.75
N SER A 250 8.81 12.88 -2.17
CA SER A 250 7.70 13.20 -1.27
C SER A 250 7.57 12.13 -0.19
N THR A 251 6.92 12.48 0.91
CA THR A 251 6.48 11.54 1.96
C THR A 251 5.52 10.46 1.45
N ALA A 252 5.15 10.48 0.18
CA ALA A 252 4.28 9.54 -0.50
C ALA A 252 5.02 8.43 -1.27
N GLN A 253 6.26 8.09 -0.86
CA GLN A 253 6.94 6.91 -1.40
C GLN A 253 6.23 5.63 -0.96
N ILE A 254 6.07 4.71 -1.92
CA ILE A 254 5.58 3.36 -1.66
C ILE A 254 6.37 2.76 -0.49
N PRO A 255 5.70 2.31 0.59
CA PRO A 255 6.36 1.66 1.71
C PRO A 255 7.27 0.54 1.23
N GLY A 256 8.55 0.65 1.58
CA GLY A 256 9.53 -0.33 1.18
C GLY A 256 9.96 -0.27 -0.28
N SER A 257 9.70 0.78 -1.06
CA SER A 257 10.30 0.90 -2.41
C SER A 257 11.70 1.51 -2.39
N LEU A 258 12.50 1.24 -3.42
CA LEU A 258 13.72 2.01 -3.70
C LEU A 258 13.40 3.26 -4.53
N ARG A 259 14.21 4.30 -4.33
CA ARG A 259 14.13 5.50 -5.16
C ARG A 259 14.61 5.18 -6.58
N CYS A 260 13.72 5.36 -7.55
CA CYS A 260 14.03 5.22 -8.97
C CYS A 260 14.69 6.51 -9.49
N ARG A 261 15.78 6.39 -10.24
CA ARG A 261 16.43 7.50 -10.97
C ARG A 261 15.81 7.70 -12.34
N GLY A 262 15.34 6.62 -12.96
CA GLY A 262 14.83 6.63 -14.31
C GLY A 262 14.82 5.25 -14.92
N ILE A 263 14.55 5.21 -16.22
CA ILE A 263 14.50 4.02 -17.05
C ILE A 263 15.43 4.19 -18.25
N TYR A 264 15.93 3.09 -18.81
CA TYR A 264 16.58 3.10 -20.11
C TYR A 264 16.13 1.91 -20.94
N HIS A 265 16.16 2.09 -22.25
CA HIS A 265 15.93 1.01 -23.21
C HIS A 265 17.25 0.38 -23.57
N ASP A 266 17.34 -0.94 -23.48
CA ASP A 266 18.52 -1.67 -23.96
C ASP A 266 18.38 -1.88 -25.47
N GLU A 267 19.25 -1.24 -26.24
CA GLU A 267 19.23 -1.35 -27.71
C GLU A 267 19.60 -2.77 -28.20
N SER A 268 20.23 -3.60 -27.35
CA SER A 268 20.74 -4.92 -27.73
C SER A 268 19.74 -6.08 -27.53
N GLN A 269 18.70 -5.87 -26.73
CA GLN A 269 17.70 -6.88 -26.40
C GLN A 269 16.33 -6.23 -26.13
N PRO A 270 15.21 -6.94 -26.29
CA PRO A 270 13.89 -6.38 -26.00
C PRO A 270 13.66 -6.30 -24.47
N ALA A 271 14.38 -5.39 -23.82
CA ALA A 271 14.34 -5.17 -22.38
C ALA A 271 14.48 -3.68 -22.02
N LEU A 272 13.84 -3.30 -20.92
CA LEU A 272 13.96 -1.99 -20.29
C LEU A 272 14.58 -2.16 -18.91
N GLY A 273 15.57 -1.32 -18.59
CA GLY A 273 16.20 -1.28 -17.28
C GLY A 273 15.61 -0.17 -16.41
N PHE A 274 15.12 -0.51 -15.23
CA PHE A 274 14.72 0.41 -14.17
C PHE A 274 15.91 0.64 -13.25
N ILE A 275 16.27 1.91 -13.05
CA ILE A 275 17.49 2.28 -12.34
C ILE A 275 17.14 2.78 -10.94
N TYR A 276 17.67 2.11 -9.92
CA TYR A 276 17.47 2.48 -8.52
C TYR A 276 18.75 2.95 -7.85
N ASN A 277 18.60 3.88 -6.92
CA ASN A 277 19.69 4.28 -6.04
C ASN A 277 20.03 3.18 -5.04
N ILE A 278 21.32 2.88 -4.91
CA ILE A 278 21.83 2.07 -3.80
C ILE A 278 22.15 3.02 -2.62
N PRO A 279 21.64 2.76 -1.40
CA PRO A 279 22.02 3.53 -0.23
C PRO A 279 23.55 3.55 -0.02
N PRO A 280 24.17 4.72 0.22
CA PRO A 280 25.62 4.82 0.34
C PRO A 280 26.22 3.91 1.43
N GLY A 281 27.34 3.26 1.13
CA GLY A 281 28.07 2.40 2.08
C GLY A 281 27.40 1.06 2.40
N THR A 282 26.37 0.67 1.64
CA THR A 282 25.67 -0.60 1.79
C THR A 282 26.00 -1.57 0.66
N GLN A 283 25.68 -2.84 0.85
CA GLN A 283 25.75 -3.86 -0.19
C GLN A 283 24.35 -4.47 -0.40
N PRO A 284 23.82 -4.47 -1.63
CA PRO A 284 22.54 -5.11 -1.92
C PRO A 284 22.61 -6.62 -1.73
N VAL A 285 21.63 -7.18 -1.03
CA VAL A 285 21.42 -8.63 -0.89
C VAL A 285 19.92 -8.92 -1.03
N THR A 286 19.57 -9.92 -1.83
CA THR A 286 18.17 -10.34 -1.96
C THR A 286 17.77 -11.24 -0.79
N LEU A 287 16.46 -11.32 -0.51
CA LEU A 287 15.91 -12.33 0.38
C LEU A 287 16.29 -13.72 -0.13
N HIS A 288 16.26 -13.96 -1.44
CA HIS A 288 16.67 -15.22 -2.02
C HIS A 288 18.08 -15.63 -1.58
N ARG A 289 19.08 -14.76 -1.70
CA ARG A 289 20.47 -15.01 -1.25
C ARG A 289 20.58 -15.22 0.26
N LEU A 290 19.77 -14.53 1.06
CA LEU A 290 19.75 -14.77 2.51
C LEU A 290 19.22 -16.17 2.86
N LEU A 291 18.31 -16.70 2.05
CA LEU A 291 17.68 -18.00 2.24
C LEU A 291 18.44 -19.14 1.55
N ASP A 292 19.17 -18.87 0.47
CA ASP A 292 19.84 -19.86 -0.38
C ASP A 292 21.27 -20.18 0.10
N THR A 293 21.38 -20.66 1.33
CA THR A 293 22.66 -21.09 1.89
C THR A 293 22.50 -22.23 2.88
N GLU A 294 23.50 -23.11 2.98
CA GLU A 294 23.49 -24.22 3.94
C GLU A 294 23.33 -23.72 5.39
N ASN A 295 23.96 -22.59 5.71
CA ASN A 295 23.94 -21.96 7.03
C ASN A 295 23.35 -20.54 6.92
N PRO A 296 22.02 -20.40 6.78
CA PRO A 296 21.37 -19.10 6.67
C PRO A 296 21.57 -18.30 7.96
N PRO A 297 21.70 -16.97 7.86
CA PRO A 297 21.83 -16.13 9.04
C PRO A 297 20.62 -16.33 9.95
N HIS A 298 20.88 -16.44 11.25
CA HIS A 298 19.84 -16.51 12.28
C HIS A 298 19.22 -15.12 12.45
N ILE A 299 18.26 -14.80 11.58
CA ILE A 299 17.47 -13.58 11.69
C ILE A 299 16.50 -13.68 12.86
N LEU A 300 16.42 -12.61 13.64
CA LEU A 300 15.48 -12.46 14.75
C LEU A 300 14.03 -12.62 14.27
N LEU A 301 13.20 -13.25 15.08
CA LEU A 301 11.83 -13.60 14.69
C LEU A 301 10.98 -12.35 14.42
N GLU A 302 11.21 -11.28 15.19
CA GLU A 302 10.58 -9.98 15.00
C GLU A 302 10.87 -9.36 13.63
N TYR A 303 12.07 -9.53 13.09
CA TYR A 303 12.39 -9.04 11.75
C TYR A 303 11.75 -9.89 10.66
N ARG A 304 11.50 -11.18 10.89
CA ARG A 304 10.71 -12.00 9.96
C ARG A 304 9.24 -11.57 9.92
N PHE A 305 8.66 -11.28 11.08
CA PHE A 305 7.30 -10.74 11.15
C PHE A 305 7.19 -9.36 10.49
N ARG A 306 8.16 -8.48 10.77
CA ARG A 306 8.22 -7.16 10.15
C ARG A 306 8.36 -7.24 8.63
N LEU A 307 9.25 -8.10 8.14
CA LEU A 307 9.42 -8.36 6.71
C LEU A 307 8.11 -8.81 6.04
N ALA A 308 7.44 -9.81 6.63
CA ALA A 308 6.17 -10.31 6.13
C ALA A 308 5.08 -9.22 6.12
N PHE A 309 5.01 -8.42 7.19
CA PHE A 309 4.07 -7.31 7.31
C PHE A 309 4.32 -6.24 6.23
N ASP A 310 5.58 -5.81 6.06
CA ASP A 310 5.95 -4.76 5.10
C ASP A 310 5.63 -5.19 3.64
N ILE A 311 5.86 -6.47 3.30
CA ILE A 311 5.49 -7.03 1.99
C ILE A 311 3.97 -7.01 1.80
N CYS A 312 3.20 -7.50 2.77
CA CYS A 312 1.74 -7.49 2.66
C CYS A 312 1.18 -6.06 2.59
N GLN A 313 1.75 -5.14 3.36
CA GLN A 313 1.36 -3.73 3.35
C GLN A 313 1.63 -3.06 1.98
N CYS A 314 2.75 -3.38 1.33
CA CYS A 314 3.04 -2.92 -0.03
C CYS A 314 1.96 -3.39 -1.01
N ILE A 315 1.64 -4.69 -1.03
CA ILE A 315 0.64 -5.26 -1.95
C ILE A 315 -0.76 -4.71 -1.66
N TYR A 316 -1.15 -4.61 -0.39
CA TYR A 316 -2.43 -3.98 -0.01
C TYR A 316 -2.55 -2.54 -0.50
N THR A 317 -1.47 -1.76 -0.40
CA THR A 317 -1.44 -0.36 -0.84
C THR A 317 -1.66 -0.24 -2.35
N PHE A 318 -1.04 -1.12 -3.14
CA PHE A 318 -1.21 -1.17 -4.60
C PHE A 318 -2.64 -1.57 -5.00
N HIS A 319 -3.18 -2.62 -4.38
CA HIS A 319 -4.51 -3.10 -4.74
C HIS A 319 -5.61 -2.11 -4.35
N LYS A 320 -5.43 -1.36 -3.25
CA LYS A 320 -6.39 -0.34 -2.80
C LYS A 320 -6.65 0.76 -3.83
N VAL A 321 -5.73 0.95 -4.77
CA VAL A 321 -5.80 1.97 -5.83
C VAL A 321 -5.87 1.37 -7.23
N GLY A 322 -6.23 0.08 -7.32
CA GLY A 322 -6.45 -0.61 -8.59
C GLY A 322 -5.18 -0.97 -9.35
N TRP A 323 -4.05 -1.16 -8.67
CA TRP A 323 -2.77 -1.54 -9.29
C TRP A 323 -2.34 -2.95 -8.85
N LEU A 324 -1.74 -3.70 -9.76
CA LEU A 324 -1.24 -5.08 -9.57
C LEU A 324 0.29 -5.07 -9.59
N HIS A 325 0.94 -5.77 -8.66
CA HIS A 325 2.39 -5.82 -8.56
C HIS A 325 3.01 -6.77 -9.60
N ARG A 326 2.44 -7.97 -9.74
CA ARG A 326 2.73 -9.02 -10.75
C ARG A 326 4.07 -9.73 -10.68
N ASN A 327 5.10 -9.10 -10.10
CA ASN A 327 6.45 -9.65 -10.08
C ASN A 327 7.00 -9.79 -8.65
N LEU A 328 6.21 -10.33 -7.73
CA LEU A 328 6.61 -10.50 -6.34
C LEU A 328 7.25 -11.89 -6.12
N HIS A 329 8.55 -11.92 -5.81
CA HIS A 329 9.29 -13.14 -5.43
C HIS A 329 10.52 -12.78 -4.57
N SER A 330 11.20 -13.75 -3.96
CA SER A 330 12.31 -13.47 -3.02
C SER A 330 13.52 -12.75 -3.64
N MET A 331 13.77 -12.89 -4.95
CA MET A 331 14.82 -12.11 -5.64
C MET A 331 14.44 -10.62 -5.85
N ASN A 332 13.17 -10.25 -5.71
CA ASN A 332 12.68 -8.87 -5.78
C ASN A 332 12.46 -8.24 -4.39
N VAL A 333 12.87 -8.91 -3.33
CA VAL A 333 12.92 -8.35 -1.98
C VAL A 333 14.38 -8.19 -1.61
N LEU A 334 14.85 -6.96 -1.48
CA LEU A 334 16.25 -6.62 -1.25
C LEU A 334 16.45 -5.98 0.12
N PHE A 335 17.67 -6.12 0.62
CA PHE A 335 18.17 -5.46 1.82
C PHE A 335 19.49 -4.79 1.51
N PHE A 336 19.84 -3.80 2.33
CA PHE A 336 21.03 -2.98 2.15
C PHE A 336 21.85 -2.91 3.44
N PRO A 337 22.35 -4.06 3.95
CA PRO A 337 23.20 -4.07 5.13
C PRO A 337 24.44 -3.20 4.91
N ARG A 338 24.80 -2.44 5.96
CA ARG A 338 26.09 -1.73 6.01
C ARG A 338 27.22 -2.73 6.21
N LYS A 339 28.40 -2.40 5.70
CA LYS A 339 29.62 -3.19 5.97
C LYS A 339 29.81 -3.33 7.49
N GLY A 340 29.93 -4.57 7.97
CA GLY A 340 30.09 -4.89 9.39
C GLY A 340 28.80 -5.00 10.21
N ALA A 341 27.61 -4.82 9.60
CA ALA A 341 26.34 -5.04 10.29
C ALA A 341 26.18 -6.51 10.74
N GLU A 342 25.59 -6.73 11.91
CA GLU A 342 25.32 -8.07 12.42
C GLU A 342 24.37 -8.82 11.48
N LYS A 343 24.73 -10.07 11.15
CA LYS A 343 23.94 -10.91 10.23
C LYS A 343 22.49 -11.09 10.68
N ALA A 344 22.22 -11.07 11.98
CA ALA A 344 20.88 -11.23 12.55
C ALA A 344 19.93 -10.07 12.18
N GLU A 345 20.47 -8.90 11.83
CA GLU A 345 19.70 -7.72 11.45
C GLU A 345 19.60 -7.52 9.93
N TRP A 346 20.20 -8.39 9.11
CA TRP A 346 20.27 -8.17 7.65
C TRP A 346 18.90 -8.16 6.95
N ALA A 347 17.87 -8.74 7.57
CA ALA A 347 16.49 -8.71 7.06
C ALA A 347 15.66 -7.52 7.60
N LYS A 348 16.33 -6.51 8.17
CA LYS A 348 15.69 -5.27 8.62
C LYS A 348 15.47 -4.33 7.42
N GLU A 349 14.32 -3.67 7.40
CA GLU A 349 13.96 -2.67 6.37
C GLU A 349 14.05 -3.20 4.92
N PRO A 350 13.16 -4.10 4.50
CA PRO A 350 13.15 -4.58 3.11
C PRO A 350 12.94 -3.46 2.10
N ARG A 351 13.42 -3.72 0.89
CA ARG A 351 13.15 -2.94 -0.32
C ARG A 351 12.56 -3.85 -1.39
N ILE A 352 11.33 -3.59 -1.78
CA ILE A 352 10.56 -4.34 -2.77
C ILE A 352 10.83 -3.71 -4.13
N LEU A 353 11.16 -4.56 -5.10
CA LEU A 353 11.34 -4.29 -6.52
C LEU A 353 10.32 -5.12 -7.30
N GLY A 354 10.37 -5.07 -8.63
CA GLY A 354 9.42 -5.76 -9.51
C GLY A 354 8.33 -4.82 -10.03
N PHE A 355 8.41 -3.53 -9.68
CA PHE A 355 7.45 -2.52 -10.09
C PHE A 355 7.45 -2.28 -11.60
N ALA A 356 8.51 -2.62 -12.33
CA ALA A 356 8.50 -2.50 -13.78
C ALA A 356 7.44 -3.41 -14.44
N GLY A 357 7.15 -4.56 -13.80
CA GLY A 357 6.10 -5.48 -14.22
C GLY A 357 4.68 -5.05 -13.83
N SER A 358 4.57 -4.05 -12.94
CA SER A 358 3.31 -3.59 -12.37
C SER A 358 2.42 -2.89 -13.41
N ARG A 359 1.11 -2.90 -13.18
CA ARG A 359 0.11 -2.26 -14.04
C ARG A 359 -1.24 -2.12 -13.37
N GLU A 360 -2.11 -1.36 -14.02
CA GLU A 360 -3.49 -1.16 -13.67
C GLU A 360 -4.32 -2.46 -13.78
N ASN A 361 -5.31 -2.58 -12.90
CA ASN A 361 -6.28 -3.66 -12.84
C ASN A 361 -7.52 -3.37 -13.72
N GLN A 362 -7.31 -2.91 -14.96
CA GLN A 362 -8.39 -2.64 -15.93
C GLN A 362 -8.56 -3.71 -17.01
N LEU A 363 -9.75 -3.78 -17.62
CA LEU A 363 -10.16 -4.77 -18.63
C LEU A 363 -9.37 -4.71 -19.93
N ASP A 364 -8.98 -3.51 -20.34
CA ASP A 364 -8.24 -3.21 -21.57
C ASP A 364 -6.71 -3.21 -21.37
N SER A 365 -6.24 -3.21 -20.12
CA SER A 365 -4.82 -3.20 -19.81
C SER A 365 -4.16 -4.53 -20.25
N HIS A 366 -3.08 -4.43 -21.03
CA HIS A 366 -2.41 -5.58 -21.66
C HIS A 366 -1.49 -6.35 -20.69
N THR A 367 -1.64 -7.68 -20.63
CA THR A 367 -0.94 -8.54 -19.64
C THR A 367 0.29 -9.13 -20.29
N HIS A 368 1.47 -8.99 -19.66
CA HIS A 368 2.62 -9.82 -20.06
C HIS A 368 2.26 -11.28 -19.78
N GLY A 369 2.78 -12.25 -20.55
CA GLY A 369 2.58 -13.67 -20.23
C GLY A 369 3.29 -14.07 -18.93
N PRO A 370 3.10 -15.32 -18.47
CA PRO A 370 3.89 -15.93 -17.41
C PRO A 370 5.39 -15.73 -17.55
N ASP A 371 6.13 -15.87 -16.44
CA ASP A 371 7.59 -15.84 -16.50
C ASP A 371 8.12 -17.04 -17.32
N ILE A 372 9.26 -16.86 -17.97
CA ILE A 372 9.93 -17.92 -18.72
C ILE A 372 10.79 -18.77 -17.78
N ASP A 373 11.27 -18.19 -16.68
CA ASP A 373 12.07 -18.90 -15.68
C ASP A 373 11.18 -19.77 -14.80
N SER A 374 11.43 -21.09 -14.83
CA SER A 374 10.73 -22.08 -14.02
C SER A 374 10.82 -21.84 -12.51
N GLU A 375 11.92 -21.25 -12.01
CA GLU A 375 12.02 -20.92 -10.59
C GLU A 375 11.05 -19.80 -10.21
N LEU A 376 10.86 -18.81 -11.09
CA LEU A 376 9.96 -17.69 -10.88
C LEU A 376 8.49 -18.09 -11.09
N GLN A 377 8.22 -19.06 -11.97
CA GLN A 377 6.88 -19.63 -12.16
C GLN A 377 6.31 -20.23 -10.87
N SER A 378 7.14 -20.72 -9.94
CA SER A 378 6.68 -21.26 -8.65
C SER A 378 5.96 -20.22 -7.76
N TYR A 379 6.19 -18.92 -8.00
CA TYR A 379 5.51 -17.82 -7.32
C TYR A 379 4.21 -17.41 -8.03
N GLN A 380 3.95 -17.90 -9.24
CA GLN A 380 2.80 -17.51 -10.04
C GLN A 380 1.63 -18.46 -9.84
N HIS A 381 0.42 -17.90 -9.79
CA HIS A 381 -0.79 -18.69 -9.56
C HIS A 381 -1.02 -19.72 -10.69
N PRO A 382 -1.38 -20.99 -10.39
CA PRO A 382 -1.53 -22.03 -11.40
C PRO A 382 -2.49 -21.68 -12.54
N GLU A 383 -3.59 -20.99 -12.25
CA GLU A 383 -4.54 -20.53 -13.27
C GLU A 383 -3.92 -19.56 -14.29
N TYR A 384 -3.02 -18.69 -13.82
CA TYR A 384 -2.31 -17.74 -14.69
C TYR A 384 -1.32 -18.46 -15.61
N LEU A 385 -0.60 -19.44 -15.06
CA LEU A 385 0.36 -20.26 -15.81
C LEU A 385 -0.35 -21.07 -16.90
N THR A 386 -1.41 -21.79 -16.51
CA THR A 386 -2.08 -22.79 -17.35
C THR A 386 -3.05 -22.20 -18.38
N HIS A 387 -3.84 -21.20 -18.01
CA HIS A 387 -4.89 -20.65 -18.87
C HIS A 387 -4.51 -19.31 -19.50
N HIS A 388 -3.31 -18.79 -19.19
CA HIS A 388 -2.90 -17.43 -19.56
C HIS A 388 -3.99 -16.39 -19.24
N ALA A 389 -4.67 -16.62 -18.10
CA ALA A 389 -5.75 -15.77 -17.65
C ALA A 389 -5.26 -14.33 -17.50
N ARG A 390 -6.19 -13.37 -17.59
CA ARG A 390 -5.87 -11.99 -17.22
C ARG A 390 -5.38 -11.96 -15.77
N TYR A 391 -4.28 -11.25 -15.52
CA TYR A 391 -3.76 -11.11 -14.17
C TYR A 391 -4.76 -10.33 -13.29
N ARG A 392 -4.96 -10.80 -12.06
CA ARG A 392 -5.88 -10.23 -11.06
C ARG A 392 -5.26 -10.26 -9.67
N GLU A 393 -5.87 -9.56 -8.71
CA GLU A 393 -5.33 -9.38 -7.36
C GLU A 393 -4.97 -10.69 -6.65
N GLU A 394 -5.77 -11.74 -6.86
CA GLU A 394 -5.54 -13.05 -6.24
C GLU A 394 -4.20 -13.67 -6.61
N PHE A 395 -3.66 -13.33 -7.78
CA PHE A 395 -2.39 -13.88 -8.23
C PHE A 395 -1.22 -13.21 -7.51
N ASP A 396 -1.36 -11.93 -7.14
CA ASP A 396 -0.41 -11.27 -6.25
C ASP A 396 -0.53 -11.85 -4.83
N TYR A 397 -1.74 -12.15 -4.34
CA TYR A 397 -1.93 -12.82 -3.03
C TYR A 397 -1.32 -14.22 -2.98
N TYR A 398 -1.38 -14.98 -4.07
CA TYR A 398 -0.68 -16.25 -4.19
C TYR A 398 0.84 -16.07 -4.09
N SER A 399 1.38 -15.08 -4.79
CA SER A 399 2.81 -14.72 -4.74
C SER A 399 3.23 -14.35 -3.31
N VAL A 400 2.39 -13.58 -2.60
CA VAL A 400 2.57 -13.28 -1.17
C VAL A 400 2.61 -14.58 -0.35
N GLY A 401 1.66 -15.49 -0.55
CA GLY A 401 1.63 -16.77 0.17
C GLY A 401 2.90 -17.59 0.01
N MET A 402 3.48 -17.61 -1.20
CA MET A 402 4.75 -18.28 -1.45
C MET A 402 5.93 -17.62 -0.71
N ILE A 403 6.00 -16.29 -0.70
CA ILE A 403 7.02 -15.57 0.07
C ILE A 403 6.82 -15.76 1.59
N LEU A 404 5.59 -15.72 2.09
CA LEU A 404 5.31 -15.97 3.51
C LEU A 404 5.78 -17.38 3.92
N LEU A 405 5.62 -18.37 3.04
CA LEU A 405 6.15 -19.71 3.26
C LEU A 405 7.68 -19.71 3.35
N GLU A 406 8.37 -19.00 2.45
CA GLU A 406 9.83 -18.85 2.48
C GLU A 406 10.33 -18.17 3.76
N ILE A 407 9.67 -17.09 4.19
CA ILE A 407 10.01 -16.35 5.43
C ILE A 407 9.75 -17.21 6.66
N GLY A 408 8.60 -17.89 6.73
CA GLY A 408 8.22 -18.68 7.89
C GLY A 408 9.06 -19.95 8.07
N LEU A 409 9.55 -20.55 6.99
CA LEU A 409 10.47 -21.70 7.03
C LEU A 409 11.95 -21.31 6.93
N TRP A 410 12.22 -20.05 6.60
CA TRP A 410 13.53 -19.45 6.37
C TRP A 410 14.41 -20.24 5.41
N LYS A 411 13.81 -20.62 4.26
CA LYS A 411 14.44 -21.37 3.16
C LYS A 411 13.82 -20.91 1.84
N THR A 412 14.59 -21.01 0.76
CA THR A 412 14.06 -20.77 -0.59
C THR A 412 13.00 -21.80 -0.97
N LEU A 413 12.07 -21.43 -1.86
CA LEU A 413 11.08 -22.36 -2.40
C LEU A 413 11.75 -23.61 -2.99
N SER A 414 12.82 -23.46 -3.77
CA SER A 414 13.58 -24.57 -4.36
C SER A 414 14.06 -25.58 -3.32
N ARG A 415 14.50 -25.10 -2.14
CA ARG A 415 14.91 -25.96 -1.01
C ARG A 415 13.71 -26.57 -0.28
N ILE A 416 12.61 -25.82 -0.13
CA ILE A 416 11.36 -26.29 0.49
C ILE A 416 10.74 -27.43 -0.33
N THR A 417 10.81 -27.34 -1.67
CA THR A 417 10.18 -28.26 -2.62
C THR A 417 11.13 -29.24 -3.28
N LYS A 418 12.40 -29.31 -2.86
CA LYS A 418 13.45 -30.22 -3.41
C LYS A 418 13.09 -31.72 -3.52
N LYS A 419 12.10 -32.19 -2.75
CA LYS A 419 11.73 -33.62 -2.69
C LYS A 419 11.06 -34.08 -3.99
N GLU A 420 11.26 -35.35 -4.37
CA GLU A 420 10.72 -35.95 -5.62
C GLU A 420 9.22 -35.72 -5.84
N ARG A 421 8.43 -35.67 -4.77
CA ARG A 421 6.98 -35.43 -4.84
C ARG A 421 6.55 -34.11 -5.51
N PHE A 422 7.46 -33.16 -5.69
CA PHE A 422 7.20 -31.87 -6.35
C PHE A 422 7.76 -31.82 -7.78
N LYS A 423 8.48 -32.87 -8.22
CA LYS A 423 9.09 -32.89 -9.55
C LYS A 423 8.10 -33.45 -10.56
N GLY A 424 8.03 -32.82 -11.74
CA GLY A 424 7.17 -33.26 -12.84
C GLY A 424 5.67 -33.19 -12.54
N THR A 425 5.26 -32.46 -11.50
CA THR A 425 3.85 -32.21 -11.18
C THR A 425 3.33 -31.02 -11.96
N SER A 426 2.02 -31.01 -12.26
CA SER A 426 1.36 -29.79 -12.75
C SER A 426 1.40 -28.66 -11.71
N ASP A 427 1.22 -27.41 -12.14
CA ASP A 427 1.25 -26.24 -11.25
C ASP A 427 0.20 -26.33 -10.13
N GLU A 428 -0.98 -26.88 -10.44
CA GLU A 428 -2.05 -27.06 -9.46
C GLU A 428 -1.76 -28.23 -8.49
N GLU A 429 -1.10 -29.29 -8.95
CA GLU A 429 -0.60 -30.34 -8.06
C GLU A 429 0.51 -29.83 -7.15
N PHE A 430 1.42 -29.01 -7.69
CA PHE A 430 2.46 -28.34 -6.92
C PHE A 430 1.84 -27.51 -5.79
N ARG A 431 0.86 -26.65 -6.12
CA ARG A 431 0.12 -25.84 -5.13
C ARG A 431 -0.52 -26.72 -4.05
N ARG A 432 -1.23 -27.78 -4.45
CA ARG A 432 -1.87 -28.72 -3.50
C ARG A 432 -0.87 -29.41 -2.59
N GLU A 433 0.30 -29.81 -3.10
CA GLU A 433 1.32 -30.46 -2.28
C GLU A 433 2.01 -29.48 -1.32
N VAL A 434 2.19 -28.22 -1.72
CA VAL A 434 2.67 -27.14 -0.84
C VAL A 434 1.68 -26.93 0.32
N LEU A 435 0.40 -26.74 0.00
CA LEU A 435 -0.68 -26.59 0.99
C LEU A 435 -0.75 -27.78 1.95
N ARG A 436 -0.67 -29.00 1.43
CA ARG A 436 -0.80 -30.23 2.22
C ARG A 436 0.42 -30.50 3.12
N SER A 437 1.63 -30.21 2.64
CA SER A 437 2.85 -30.76 3.25
C SER A 437 3.85 -29.73 3.76
N ARG A 438 3.69 -28.44 3.42
CA ARG A 438 4.61 -27.37 3.82
C ARG A 438 3.96 -26.30 4.66
N VAL A 439 2.77 -25.83 4.29
CA VAL A 439 2.04 -24.84 5.08
C VAL A 439 1.85 -25.29 6.54
N PRO A 440 1.48 -26.54 6.86
CA PRO A 440 1.30 -26.96 8.26
C PRO A 440 2.54 -26.82 9.14
N LEU A 441 3.74 -26.85 8.55
CA LEU A 441 5.00 -26.68 9.28
C LEU A 441 5.13 -25.28 9.89
N LEU A 442 4.46 -24.28 9.31
CA LEU A 442 4.44 -22.91 9.81
C LEU A 442 3.78 -22.80 11.19
N SER A 443 2.84 -23.70 11.52
CA SER A 443 2.21 -23.71 12.85
C SER A 443 3.24 -23.90 13.97
N ILE A 444 4.29 -24.68 13.70
CA ILE A 444 5.36 -24.99 14.65
C ILE A 444 6.47 -23.94 14.54
N SER A 445 6.84 -23.51 13.32
CA SER A 445 8.01 -22.64 13.13
C SER A 445 7.77 -21.17 13.48
N ILE A 446 6.55 -20.66 13.23
CA ILE A 446 6.25 -19.22 13.35
C ILE A 446 4.88 -18.95 13.99
N GLY A 447 3.98 -19.94 14.01
CA GLY A 447 2.71 -19.90 14.73
C GLY A 447 1.48 -20.08 13.84
N THR A 448 0.37 -20.46 14.46
CA THR A 448 -0.88 -20.83 13.76
C THR A 448 -1.53 -19.66 13.02
N ARG A 449 -1.45 -18.42 13.55
CA ARG A 449 -2.00 -17.24 12.87
C ARG A 449 -1.28 -16.95 11.56
N TYR A 450 0.04 -17.05 11.54
CA TYR A 450 0.86 -16.82 10.35
C TYR A 450 0.68 -17.96 9.33
N MET A 451 0.63 -19.21 9.80
CA MET A 451 0.26 -20.36 8.97
C MET A 451 -1.06 -20.13 8.26
N GLU A 452 -2.08 -19.69 8.99
CA GLU A 452 -3.42 -19.47 8.44
C GLU A 452 -3.46 -18.34 7.41
N ALA A 453 -2.76 -17.23 7.67
CA ALA A 453 -2.58 -16.15 6.71
C ALA A 453 -1.95 -16.67 5.40
N THR A 454 -0.90 -17.49 5.52
CA THR A 454 -0.21 -18.11 4.38
C THR A 454 -1.13 -19.07 3.61
N ARG A 455 -1.92 -19.89 4.34
CA ARG A 455 -2.87 -20.83 3.76
C ARG A 455 -3.92 -20.10 2.92
N ILE A 456 -4.52 -19.03 3.46
CA ILE A 456 -5.55 -18.23 2.78
C ILE A 456 -5.00 -17.63 1.48
N CYS A 457 -3.78 -17.07 1.51
CA CYS A 457 -3.11 -16.57 0.30
C CYS A 457 -2.97 -17.62 -0.81
N LEU A 458 -2.65 -18.87 -0.44
CA LEU A 458 -2.38 -19.95 -1.40
C LEU A 458 -3.66 -20.70 -1.85
N GLU A 459 -4.68 -20.80 -1.00
CA GLU A 459 -5.96 -21.41 -1.36
C GLU A 459 -6.81 -20.49 -2.23
N GLY A 460 -6.80 -19.19 -1.93
CA GLY A 460 -7.73 -18.20 -2.48
C GLY A 460 -9.01 -18.08 -1.65
N GLY A 461 -10.10 -17.59 -2.25
CA GLY A 461 -11.41 -17.53 -1.59
C GLY A 461 -11.79 -16.18 -0.95
N PHE A 462 -11.04 -15.11 -1.23
CA PHE A 462 -11.35 -13.76 -0.74
C PHE A 462 -12.74 -13.24 -1.14
N GLY A 463 -13.37 -13.77 -2.20
CA GLY A 463 -14.69 -13.37 -2.68
C GLY A 463 -15.91 -14.05 -2.04
N GLY A 464 -15.73 -15.13 -1.26
CA GLY A 464 -16.84 -15.98 -0.79
C GLY A 464 -17.56 -15.51 0.49
N MET A 465 -17.11 -14.43 1.13
CA MET A 465 -17.56 -14.04 2.48
C MET A 465 -18.23 -12.66 2.59
N LEU A 466 -18.57 -12.02 1.46
CA LEU A 466 -19.20 -10.70 1.47
C LEU A 466 -20.56 -10.75 0.77
N VAL A 467 -21.60 -10.42 1.53
CA VAL A 467 -22.97 -10.23 1.05
C VAL A 467 -23.10 -8.78 0.61
N ASP A 468 -23.56 -8.58 -0.63
CA ASP A 468 -23.96 -7.34 -1.31
C ASP A 468 -22.93 -6.46 -2.04
N ALA A 469 -23.18 -6.37 -3.37
CA ALA A 469 -22.93 -5.33 -4.38
C ALA A 469 -21.91 -4.19 -4.14
N ASP A 470 -20.64 -4.41 -4.51
CA ASP A 470 -19.88 -3.66 -5.54
C ASP A 470 -18.47 -4.26 -5.68
N ARG A 471 -18.19 -5.05 -6.74
CA ARG A 471 -16.99 -5.92 -6.80
C ARG A 471 -15.62 -5.20 -6.73
N GLU A 472 -15.57 -3.89 -6.90
CA GLU A 472 -14.35 -3.09 -6.89
C GLU A 472 -14.02 -2.63 -5.45
N GLY A 473 -12.96 -3.19 -4.86
CA GLY A 473 -12.44 -2.81 -3.53
C GLY A 473 -12.64 -3.82 -2.40
N HIS A 474 -13.34 -4.94 -2.63
CA HIS A 474 -13.61 -5.93 -1.59
C HIS A 474 -12.44 -6.89 -1.27
N TRP A 475 -11.59 -7.17 -2.26
CA TRP A 475 -10.50 -8.14 -2.14
C TRP A 475 -9.38 -7.64 -1.24
N SER A 476 -8.98 -6.38 -1.38
CA SER A 476 -7.95 -5.76 -0.53
C SER A 476 -8.39 -5.65 0.94
N VAL A 477 -9.69 -5.40 1.21
CA VAL A 477 -10.26 -5.41 2.57
C VAL A 477 -10.23 -6.81 3.17
N ALA A 478 -10.62 -7.82 2.38
CA ALA A 478 -10.51 -9.22 2.78
C ALA A 478 -9.05 -9.59 3.04
N PHE A 479 -8.10 -9.20 2.18
CA PHE A 479 -6.67 -9.44 2.35
C PHE A 479 -6.13 -8.80 3.64
N LYS A 480 -6.50 -7.55 3.93
CA LYS A 480 -6.10 -6.89 5.19
C LYS A 480 -6.58 -7.69 6.41
N SER A 481 -7.87 -7.99 6.47
CA SER A 481 -8.47 -8.66 7.64
C SER A 481 -8.05 -10.14 7.77
N LEU A 482 -7.87 -10.82 6.64
CA LEU A 482 -7.59 -12.25 6.59
C LEU A 482 -6.10 -12.57 6.67
N VAL A 483 -5.22 -11.67 6.23
CA VAL A 483 -3.78 -11.92 6.12
C VAL A 483 -2.99 -10.93 6.99
N ILE A 484 -3.08 -9.62 6.70
CA ILE A 484 -2.25 -8.61 7.37
C ILE A 484 -2.50 -8.59 8.87
N ASP A 485 -3.76 -8.51 9.30
CA ASP A 485 -4.15 -8.44 10.70
C ASP A 485 -3.86 -9.78 11.47
N ARG A 486 -3.47 -10.85 10.76
CA ARG A 486 -2.99 -12.11 11.36
C ARG A 486 -1.47 -12.17 11.56
N ILE A 487 -0.71 -11.33 10.85
CA ILE A 487 0.74 -11.24 11.04
C ILE A 487 1.00 -10.43 12.32
N PRO A 488 1.73 -10.98 13.31
CA PRO A 488 2.09 -10.24 14.51
C PRO A 488 2.82 -8.93 14.19
N THR A 489 2.25 -7.81 14.60
CA THR A 489 2.93 -6.51 14.61
C THR A 489 3.75 -6.41 15.88
N ILE A 490 5.07 -6.33 15.74
CA ILE A 490 5.98 -6.07 16.85
C ILE A 490 6.41 -4.61 16.69
N GLU A 491 5.93 -3.77 17.61
CA GLU A 491 6.24 -2.33 17.67
C GLU A 491 7.67 -2.07 18.15
#